data_AF-A0A5D0HDA6-F1
#
_entry.id   AF-A0A5D0HDA6-F1
#
_cell.length_a   1.000
_cell.length_b   1.000
_cell.length_c   1.000
_cell.angle_alpha   90.00
_cell.angle_beta   90.00
_cell.angle_gamma   90.00
#
_symmetry.space_group_name_H-M   'P 1'
#
loop_
_entity.id
_entity.type
_entity.pdbx_description
1 polymer ?
#
loop_
_entity_poly.entity_id
_entity_poly.type
_entity_poly.pdbx_seq_one_letter_code
_entity_poly.pdbx_strand_id
1 'polypeptide(L)' 'EECEKLAEEVGYPVMLKASAGGGGKGMRGVFKKENLKAAWDSARQESKAAFGNDDMYMEKLIEEPRH' A
#
# COMPACT_ATOMS: atom_id res chain seq x y z
N GLU A 1 1.71 -11.85 6.46
CA GLU A 1 2.39 -11.89 7.77
C GLU A 1 3.40 -10.75 7.92
N GLU A 2 4.39 -10.62 7.04
CA GLU A 2 5.37 -9.52 7.11
C GLU A 2 4.73 -8.12 6.95
N CYS A 3 3.83 -7.95 5.98
CA CYS A 3 3.11 -6.69 5.78
C CYS A 3 2.28 -6.24 7.00
N GLU A 4 1.66 -7.17 7.73
CA GLU A 4 0.88 -6.85 8.94
C GLU A 4 1.78 -6.38 10.08
N LYS A 5 2.91 -7.07 10.31
CA LYS A 5 3.90 -6.66 11.32
C LYS A 5 4.49 -5.29 11.00
N LEU A 6 4.87 -5.07 9.74
CA LEU A 6 5.41 -3.79 9.30
C LEU A 6 4.38 -2.67 9.46
N ALA A 7 3.10 -2.92 9.17
CA ALA A 7 2.05 -1.91 9.37
C ALA A 7 1.85 -1.54 10.85
N GLU A 8 2.01 -2.51 11.76
CA GLU A 8 1.98 -2.26 13.20
C GLU A 8 3.21 -1.47 13.67
N GLU A 9 4.40 -1.78 13.14
CA GLU A 9 5.64 -1.06 13.43
C GLU A 9 5.66 0.37 12.89
N VAL A 10 5.18 0.59 11.66
CA VAL A 10 5.03 1.93 11.05
C VAL A 10 3.89 2.71 11.71
N GLY A 11 2.85 2.01 12.16
CA GLY A 11 1.65 2.55 12.78
C GLY A 11 0.66 3.13 11.75
N TYR A 12 -0.63 2.88 11.94
CA TYR A 12 -1.70 3.38 11.08
C TYR A 12 -1.94 4.90 11.25
N PRO A 13 -2.42 5.62 10.21
CA PRO A 13 -2.63 5.14 8.84
C PRO A 13 -1.31 4.90 8.09
N VAL A 14 -1.32 3.94 7.17
CA VAL A 14 -0.19 3.58 6.28
C VAL A 14 -0.61 3.69 4.81
N MET A 15 0.35 3.93 3.93
CA MET A 15 0.15 3.96 2.48
C MET A 15 0.88 2.79 1.85
N LEU A 16 0.15 1.95 1.13
CA LEU A 16 0.71 0.91 0.27
C LEU A 16 1.00 1.50 -1.11
N LYS A 17 2.14 1.16 -1.71
CA LYS A 17 2.55 1.64 -3.02
C LYS A 17 3.23 0.54 -3.84
N ALA A 18 2.90 0.48 -5.13
CA ALA A 18 3.59 -0.34 -6.11
C ALA A 18 5.02 0.18 -6.33
N SER A 19 6.01 -0.72 -6.35
CA SER A 19 7.41 -0.35 -6.60
C SER A 19 7.64 0.12 -8.04
N ALA A 20 7.03 -0.57 -9.00
CA ALA A 20 7.09 -0.23 -10.42
C ALA A 20 5.92 0.67 -10.89
N GLY A 21 5.17 1.27 -9.96
CA GLY A 21 3.91 1.95 -10.24
C GLY A 21 4.00 3.38 -10.77
N GLY A 22 2.87 3.90 -11.26
CA GLY A 22 2.72 5.28 -11.74
C GLY A 22 1.25 5.65 -12.01
N GLY A 23 0.92 6.94 -11.99
CA GLY A 23 -0.44 7.43 -12.28
C GLY A 23 -1.50 7.04 -11.22
N GLY A 24 -1.09 6.75 -9.99
CA GLY A 24 -1.96 6.37 -8.87
C GLY A 24 -2.37 4.89 -8.82
N LYS A 25 -1.92 4.07 -9.78
CA LYS A 25 -2.21 2.62 -9.79
C LYS A 25 -1.36 1.87 -8.78
N GLY A 26 -1.95 0.91 -8.07
CA GLY A 26 -1.26 0.13 -7.04
C GLY A 26 -0.99 0.94 -5.77
N MET A 27 -1.77 1.99 -5.50
CA MET A 27 -1.69 2.77 -4.27
C MET A 27 -2.95 2.61 -3.41
N ARG A 28 -2.80 2.37 -2.10
CA ARG A 28 -3.94 2.27 -1.16
C ARG A 28 -3.58 2.86 0.19
N GLY A 29 -4.39 3.82 0.66
CA GLY A 29 -4.35 4.27 2.06
C GLY A 29 -5.10 3.29 2.96
N VAL A 30 -4.48 2.89 4.07
CA VAL A 30 -5.04 1.92 5.03
C VAL A 30 -5.05 2.57 6.41
N PHE A 31 -6.24 2.76 6.97
CA PHE A 31 -6.45 3.46 8.24
C PHE A 31 -6.56 2.51 9.44
N LYS A 32 -6.89 1.24 9.20
CA LYS A 32 -7.09 0.23 10.24
C LYS A 32 -6.58 -1.12 9.80
N LYS A 33 -6.18 -1.95 10.77
CA LYS A 33 -5.60 -3.28 10.55
C LYS A 33 -6.52 -4.20 9.75
N GLU A 34 -7.82 -4.14 9.99
CA GLU A 34 -8.81 -5.03 9.36
C GLU A 34 -8.87 -4.81 7.84
N ASN A 35 -8.52 -3.62 7.37
CA ASN A 35 -8.56 -3.25 5.96
C ASN A 35 -7.26 -3.60 5.21
N LEU A 36 -6.18 -3.93 5.92
CA LEU A 36 -4.84 -4.06 5.34
C LEU A 36 -4.78 -5.19 4.30
N LYS A 37 -5.29 -6.38 4.64
CA LYS A 37 -5.20 -7.56 3.78
C LYS A 37 -5.90 -7.33 2.43
N ALA A 38 -7.13 -6.83 2.47
CA ALA A 38 -7.90 -6.53 1.26
C ALA A 38 -7.23 -5.44 0.40
N ALA A 39 -6.70 -4.39 1.04
CA ALA A 39 -5.98 -3.32 0.34
C ALA A 39 -4.69 -3.82 -0.31
N TRP A 40 -3.92 -4.66 0.39
CA TRP A 40 -2.70 -5.28 -0.11
C TRP A 40 -2.96 -6.14 -1.35
N ASP A 41 -3.91 -7.07 -1.26
CA ASP A 41 -4.24 -7.98 -2.35
C ASP A 41 -4.74 -7.20 -3.59
N SER A 42 -5.59 -6.19 -3.38
CA SER A 42 -6.08 -5.33 -4.46
C SER A 42 -4.97 -4.52 -5.13
N ALA A 43 -4.10 -3.86 -4.35
CA ALA A 43 -3.03 -3.03 -4.88
C ALA A 43 -2.00 -3.87 -5.66
N ARG A 44 -1.67 -5.06 -5.14
CA ARG A 44 -0.74 -6.00 -5.77
C ARG A 44 -1.29 -6.54 -7.08
N GLN A 45 -2.57 -6.92 -7.13
CA GLN A 45 -3.23 -7.36 -8.36
C GLN A 45 -3.28 -6.24 -9.41
N GLU A 46 -3.60 -5.01 -9.00
CA GLU A 46 -3.60 -3.86 -9.89
C GLU A 46 -2.19 -3.58 -10.45
N SER A 47 -1.16 -3.61 -9.60
CA SER A 47 0.23 -3.43 -10.01
C SER A 47 0.65 -4.49 -11.04
N LYS A 48 0.35 -5.76 -10.75
CA LYS A 48 0.65 -6.87 -11.66
C LYS A 48 -0.02 -6.70 -13.01
N ALA A 49 -1.30 -6.33 -13.03
CA ALA A 49 -2.05 -6.16 -14.27
C ALA A 49 -1.58 -4.94 -15.08
N ALA A 50 -1.17 -3.86 -14.42
CA ALA A 50 -0.78 -2.61 -15.08
C ALA A 50 0.69 -2.60 -15.52
N PHE A 51 1.59 -3.21 -14.74
CA PHE A 51 3.03 -3.06 -14.89
C PHE A 51 3.78 -4.40 -14.99
N GLY A 52 3.10 -5.53 -14.87
CA GLY A 52 3.73 -6.86 -14.87
C GLY A 52 4.59 -7.15 -13.64
N ASN A 53 4.57 -6.26 -12.65
CA ASN A 53 5.35 -6.34 -11.42
C ASN A 53 4.40 -6.17 -10.23
N ASP A 54 4.50 -7.07 -9.27
CA ASP A 54 3.64 -7.13 -8.09
C ASP A 54 4.40 -6.85 -6.78
N ASP A 55 5.59 -6.26 -6.90
CA ASP A 55 6.38 -5.76 -5.79
C ASP A 55 5.74 -4.49 -5.22
N MET A 56 5.62 -4.48 -3.90
CA MET A 56 4.90 -3.47 -3.14
C MET A 56 5.76 -3.03 -1.96
N TYR A 57 5.64 -1.77 -1.56
CA TYR A 57 6.23 -1.24 -0.34
C TYR A 57 5.19 -0.45 0.47
N MET A 58 5.57 -0.09 1.69
CA MET A 58 4.72 0.60 2.64
C MET A 58 5.46 1.82 3.19
N GLU A 59 4.71 2.89 3.41
CA GLU A 59 5.18 4.09 4.10
C GLU A 59 4.12 4.61 5.06
N LYS A 60 4.52 5.53 5.94
CA LYS A 60 3.56 6.26 6.78
C LYS A 60 2.68 7.14 5.89
N LEU A 61 1.36 7.03 6.05
CA LEU A 61 0.45 7.95 5.37
C LEU A 61 0.44 9.27 6.12
N ILE A 62 0.82 10.34 5.43
CA ILE A 62 0.73 11.71 5.94
C ILE A 62 -0.66 12.24 5.58
N GLU A 63 -1.38 12.71 6.59
CA GLU A 63 -2.69 13.34 6.42
C GLU A 63 -2.50 14.82 6.07
N GLU A 64 -3.34 15.32 5.16
CA GLU A 64 -3.27 16.69 4.63
C GLU A 64 -1.88 17.11 4.07
N PRO A 65 -1.19 16.26 3.27
CA PRO A 65 0.11 16.62 2.73
C PRO A 65 -0.02 17.64 1.60
N ARG A 66 1.00 18.48 1.43
CA ARG A 66 1.18 19.30 0.22
C ARG A 66 2.17 18.62 -0.71
N HIS A 67 1.82 18.58 -1.99
CA HIS A 67 2.66 17.98 -3.04
C HIS A 67 3.76 18.95 -3.47
#